data_AF-A0A8J6SSR0-F1
#
_entry.id   AF-A0A8J6SSR0-F1
#
_cell.length_a   1.000
_cell.length_b   1.000
_cell.length_c   1.000
_cell.angle_alpha   90.00
_cell.angle_beta   90.00
_cell.angle_gamma   90.00
#
_symmetry.space_group_name_H-M   'P 1'
#
loop_
_entity.id
_entity.type
_entity.pdbx_description
1 polymer ?
#
loop_
_entity_poly.entity_id
_entity_poly.type
_entity_poly.pdbx_seq_one_letter_code
_entity_poly.pdbx_strand_id
1 'polypeptide(L)'
;MLISSSSFYFKNLLLANAGIPLFSQSLFYQVLLLIPIIVIEAYIHRKLLKTSVFKAVWVAFSTNVISTVVGGLLVILPIGALTGTILFGSTVPVQPGSFPFLPLEIIFTLLPMFWFSVVVESFIGSLSLRKVDYRKVKQSFLVANVYTYLMLEILAITQLIKGYVERRG
;
A
#
# COMPACT_ATOMS: atom_id res chain seq x y z
N MET A 1 16.48 -9.51 45.46
CA MET A 1 16.73 -10.42 44.32
C MET A 1 16.57 -9.60 43.05
N LEU A 2 17.67 -9.01 42.57
CA LEU A 2 17.70 -8.12 41.41
C LEU A 2 17.62 -8.98 40.14
N ILE A 3 16.42 -9.09 39.57
CA ILE A 3 16.27 -9.67 38.23
C ILE A 3 16.84 -8.65 37.26
N SER A 4 18.01 -9.01 36.71
CA SER A 4 18.80 -8.20 35.80
C SER A 4 17.97 -7.76 34.59
N SER A 5 17.74 -6.45 34.49
CA SER A 5 17.12 -5.77 33.35
C SER A 5 17.84 -6.08 32.02
N SER A 6 19.10 -6.55 32.07
CA SER A 6 19.89 -6.90 30.89
C SER A 6 19.32 -8.06 30.08
N SER A 7 18.58 -9.00 30.69
CA SER A 7 18.02 -10.15 29.97
C SER A 7 16.81 -9.77 29.11
N PHE A 8 16.07 -8.72 29.47
CA PHE A 8 14.91 -8.24 28.72
C PHE A 8 15.35 -7.43 27.49
N TYR A 9 16.39 -6.61 27.65
CA TYR A 9 16.99 -5.87 26.53
C TYR A 9 17.68 -6.81 25.52
N PHE A 10 18.34 -7.88 25.97
CA PHE A 10 19.01 -8.80 25.03
C PHE A 10 18.03 -9.66 24.23
N LYS A 11 16.90 -10.08 24.83
CA LYS A 11 15.82 -10.75 24.09
C LYS A 11 15.14 -9.83 23.08
N ASN A 12 14.94 -8.56 23.42
CA ASN A 12 14.39 -7.57 22.48
C ASN A 12 15.40 -7.19 21.38
N LEU A 13 16.71 -7.17 21.65
CA LEU A 13 17.74 -6.97 20.62
C LEU A 13 17.87 -8.16 19.66
N LEU A 14 17.70 -9.40 20.17
CA LEU A 14 17.67 -10.60 19.33
C LEU A 14 16.38 -10.71 18.49
N LEU A 15 15.23 -10.25 18.99
CA LEU A 15 14.01 -10.09 18.18
C LEU A 15 14.09 -8.90 17.21
N ALA A 16 14.78 -7.82 17.58
CA ALA A 16 14.98 -6.65 16.70
C ALA A 16 15.86 -6.97 15.48
N ASN A 17 16.70 -8.00 15.56
CA ASN A 17 17.46 -8.54 14.41
C ASN A 17 16.70 -9.64 13.63
N ALA A 18 15.52 -10.07 14.09
CA ALA A 18 14.67 -11.04 13.38
C ALA A 18 13.63 -10.37 12.46
N GLY A 19 13.39 -9.07 12.62
CA GLY A 19 12.59 -8.27 11.71
C GLY A 19 13.50 -7.37 10.90
N ILE A 20 13.84 -7.78 9.66
CA ILE A 20 14.28 -6.81 8.66
C ILE A 20 13.21 -5.71 8.69
N PRO A 21 13.55 -4.44 9.00
CA PRO A 21 12.56 -3.39 9.02
C PRO A 21 12.02 -3.31 7.61
N LEU A 22 10.82 -3.88 7.42
CA LEU A 22 10.17 -3.89 6.12
C LEU A 22 10.04 -2.46 5.61
N PHE A 23 10.09 -1.44 6.48
CA PHE A 23 9.96 -0.03 6.15
C PHE A 23 11.21 0.68 5.61
N SER A 24 12.45 0.33 6.00
CA SER A 24 13.65 0.95 5.41
C SER A 24 14.07 0.28 4.09
N GLN A 25 13.75 -1.01 3.91
CA GLN A 25 13.77 -1.67 2.59
C GLN A 25 12.50 -1.39 1.76
N SER A 26 11.39 -1.00 2.39
CA SER A 26 10.08 -0.73 1.77
C SER A 26 10.11 0.41 0.80
N LEU A 27 10.79 1.53 1.08
CA LEU A 27 10.78 2.66 0.14
C LEU A 27 11.33 2.23 -1.21
N PHE A 28 12.40 1.43 -1.22
CA PHE A 28 12.94 0.87 -2.45
C PHE A 28 11.95 -0.08 -3.13
N TYR A 29 11.33 -0.99 -2.38
CA TYR A 29 10.29 -1.88 -2.91
C TYR A 29 9.05 -1.14 -3.42
N GLN A 30 8.61 -0.07 -2.76
CA GLN A 30 7.49 0.78 -3.14
C GLN A 30 7.80 1.51 -4.44
N VAL A 31 9.02 2.06 -4.58
CA VAL A 31 9.49 2.67 -5.83
C VAL A 31 9.54 1.65 -6.96
N LEU A 32 10.04 0.43 -6.70
CA LEU A 32 10.05 -0.63 -7.70
C LEU A 32 8.65 -1.10 -8.10
N LEU A 33 7.72 -1.20 -7.14
CA LEU A 33 6.32 -1.58 -7.39
C LEU A 33 5.56 -0.48 -8.15
N LEU A 34 5.98 0.78 -8.04
CA LEU A 34 5.38 1.88 -8.78
C LEU A 34 5.52 1.69 -10.30
N ILE A 35 6.62 1.08 -10.76
CA ILE A 35 6.86 0.85 -12.19
C ILE A 35 5.76 -0.02 -12.84
N PRO A 36 5.51 -1.27 -12.40
CA PRO A 36 4.45 -2.10 -12.99
C PRO A 36 3.06 -1.49 -12.77
N ILE A 37 2.82 -0.80 -11.65
CA ILE A 37 1.56 -0.08 -11.39
C ILE A 37 1.32 0.96 -12.50
N ILE A 38 2.27 1.88 -12.70
CA ILE A 38 2.16 2.93 -13.73
C ILE A 38 1.96 2.32 -15.12
N VAL A 39 2.67 1.23 -15.45
CA VAL A 39 2.53 0.56 -16.74
C VAL A 39 1.11 0.02 -16.95
N ILE A 40 0.56 -0.68 -15.96
CA ILE A 40 -0.80 -1.25 -16.02
C ILE A 40 -1.83 -0.12 -16.16
N GLU A 41 -1.74 0.90 -15.31
CA GLU A 41 -2.71 1.99 -15.32
C GLU A 41 -2.63 2.84 -16.58
N ALA A 42 -1.42 3.19 -17.03
CA ALA A 42 -1.23 3.94 -18.27
C ALA A 42 -1.78 3.16 -19.47
N TYR A 43 -1.60 1.84 -19.50
CA TYR A 43 -2.20 0.98 -20.52
C TYR A 43 -3.74 1.04 -20.49
N ILE A 44 -4.34 0.90 -19.31
CA ILE A 44 -5.80 0.95 -19.13
C ILE A 44 -6.37 2.33 -19.48
N HIS A 45 -5.77 3.40 -18.99
CA HIS A 45 -6.15 4.78 -19.30
C HIS A 45 -6.07 5.06 -20.79
N ARG A 46 -4.98 4.64 -21.45
CA ARG A 46 -4.85 4.79 -22.90
C ARG A 46 -5.97 4.04 -23.63
N LYS A 47 -6.25 2.79 -23.24
CA LYS A 47 -7.26 1.94 -23.87
C LYS A 47 -8.68 2.52 -23.71
N LEU A 48 -9.02 3.01 -22.52
CA LEU A 48 -10.38 3.47 -22.21
C LEU A 48 -10.63 4.94 -22.58
N LEU A 49 -9.63 5.79 -22.41
CA LEU A 49 -9.75 7.25 -22.62
C LEU A 49 -9.23 7.71 -23.98
N LYS A 50 -8.58 6.82 -24.76
CA LYS A 50 -7.98 7.11 -26.07
C LYS A 50 -6.99 8.29 -26.04
N THR A 51 -6.25 8.43 -24.95
CA THR A 51 -5.23 9.47 -24.76
C THR A 51 -3.89 9.08 -25.39
N SER A 52 -2.98 10.04 -25.54
CA SER A 52 -1.60 9.75 -25.95
C SER A 52 -0.85 8.96 -24.87
N VAL A 53 0.14 8.15 -25.27
CA VAL A 53 0.94 7.33 -24.34
C VAL A 53 1.56 8.20 -23.25
N PHE A 54 2.20 9.30 -23.62
CA PHE A 54 2.83 10.23 -22.68
C PHE A 54 1.82 10.78 -21.66
N LYS A 55 0.62 11.16 -22.13
CA LYS A 55 -0.43 11.67 -21.24
C LYS A 55 -0.95 10.60 -20.30
N ALA A 56 -1.12 9.36 -20.76
CA ALA A 56 -1.57 8.25 -19.93
C ALA A 56 -0.54 7.90 -18.86
N VAL A 57 0.75 7.85 -19.22
CA VAL A 57 1.86 7.65 -18.26
C VAL A 57 1.92 8.77 -17.24
N TRP A 58 1.82 10.03 -17.67
CA TRP A 58 1.84 11.18 -16.76
C TRP A 58 0.65 11.17 -15.79
N VAL A 59 -0.54 10.86 -16.28
CA VAL A 59 -1.73 10.74 -15.43
C VAL A 59 -1.53 9.62 -14.41
N ALA A 60 -1.18 8.40 -14.84
CA ALA A 60 -0.94 7.28 -13.94
C ALA A 60 0.14 7.59 -12.89
N PHE A 61 1.27 8.16 -13.31
CA PHE A 61 2.35 8.56 -12.40
C PHE A 61 1.87 9.58 -11.35
N SER A 62 1.27 10.69 -11.81
CA SER A 62 0.86 11.77 -10.90
C SER A 62 -0.24 11.33 -9.92
N THR A 63 -1.23 10.55 -10.37
CA THR A 63 -2.30 10.08 -9.50
C THR A 63 -1.79 9.09 -8.46
N ASN A 64 -0.92 8.15 -8.82
CA ASN A 64 -0.34 7.19 -7.87
C ASN A 64 0.56 7.85 -6.83
N VAL A 65 1.40 8.80 -7.24
CA VAL A 65 2.27 9.52 -6.30
C VAL A 65 1.43 10.28 -5.28
N ILE A 66 0.41 11.01 -5.76
CA ILE A 66 -0.44 11.80 -4.86
C ILE A 66 -1.31 10.87 -4.00
N SER A 67 -1.93 9.83 -4.56
CA SER A 67 -2.76 8.88 -3.79
C SER A 67 -1.95 8.15 -2.73
N THR A 68 -0.68 7.82 -2.99
CA THR A 68 0.23 7.23 -2.01
C THR A 68 0.55 8.20 -0.87
N VAL A 69 0.91 9.44 -1.17
CA VAL A 69 1.22 10.44 -0.12
C VAL A 69 -0.02 10.76 0.73
N VAL A 70 -1.15 11.02 0.07
CA VAL A 70 -2.40 11.39 0.75
C VAL A 70 -2.96 10.17 1.51
N GLY A 71 -2.90 8.97 0.93
CA GLY A 71 -3.36 7.73 1.58
C GLY A 71 -2.49 7.33 2.76
N GLY A 72 -1.17 7.48 2.66
CA GLY A 72 -0.27 7.27 3.79
C GLY A 72 -0.61 8.14 4.99
N LEU A 73 -0.92 9.42 4.77
CA LEU A 73 -1.25 10.35 5.85
C LEU A 73 -2.69 10.20 6.36
N LEU A 74 -3.66 10.02 5.47
CA LEU A 74 -5.09 10.08 5.82
C LEU A 74 -5.74 8.72 6.08
N VAL A 75 -5.13 7.62 5.65
CA VAL A 75 -5.69 6.27 5.80
C VAL A 75 -4.81 5.43 6.71
N ILE A 76 -3.50 5.36 6.44
CA ILE A 76 -2.61 4.48 7.21
C ILE A 76 -2.44 4.97 8.64
N LEU A 77 -2.22 6.27 8.87
CA LEU A 77 -2.06 6.79 10.24
C LEU A 77 -3.32 6.61 11.11
N PRO A 78 -4.54 6.96 10.64
CA PRO A 78 -5.74 6.79 11.46
C PRO A 78 -6.11 5.32 11.66
N ILE A 79 -5.97 4.46 10.65
CA ILE A 79 -6.22 3.03 10.80
C ILE A 79 -5.21 2.42 11.78
N GLY A 80 -3.92 2.74 11.66
CA GLY A 80 -2.89 2.28 12.60
C GLY A 80 -3.16 2.73 14.04
N ALA A 81 -3.65 3.95 14.25
CA ALA A 81 -4.04 4.45 15.57
C ALA A 81 -5.30 3.75 16.11
N LEU A 82 -6.32 3.55 15.26
CA LEU A 82 -7.55 2.84 15.61
C LEU A 82 -7.24 1.39 16.02
N THR A 83 -6.44 0.69 15.22
CA THR A 83 -6.02 -0.68 15.51
C THR A 83 -5.18 -0.75 16.78
N GLY A 84 -4.32 0.23 17.03
CA GLY A 84 -3.56 0.37 18.29
C GLY A 84 -4.46 0.49 19.51
N THR A 85 -5.51 1.30 19.37
CA THR A 85 -6.46 1.54 20.45
C THR A 85 -7.31 0.30 20.71
N ILE A 86 -7.85 -0.35 19.67
CA ILE A 86 -8.76 -1.50 19.80
C ILE A 86 -8.03 -2.76 20.26
N LEU A 87 -6.88 -3.08 19.64
CA LEU A 87 -6.19 -4.35 19.89
C LEU A 87 -5.19 -4.28 21.05
N PHE A 88 -4.56 -3.12 21.26
CA PHE A 88 -3.44 -2.97 22.20
C PHE A 88 -3.70 -1.93 23.30
N GLY A 89 -4.85 -1.25 23.31
CA GLY A 89 -5.15 -0.20 24.28
C GLY A 89 -4.18 0.99 24.22
N SER A 90 -3.48 1.17 23.09
CA SER A 90 -2.43 2.17 22.92
C SER A 90 -2.89 3.29 22.01
N THR A 91 -2.54 4.53 22.36
CA THR A 91 -2.73 5.72 21.51
C THR A 91 -1.61 5.88 20.48
N VAL A 92 -0.55 5.08 20.59
CA VAL A 92 0.55 5.06 19.62
C VAL A 92 0.10 4.26 18.40
N PRO A 93 0.22 4.80 17.18
CA PRO A 93 -0.10 4.06 15.97
C PRO A 93 0.70 2.77 15.92
N VAL A 94 0.00 1.67 15.65
CA VAL A 94 0.60 0.35 15.43
C VAL A 94 1.63 0.53 14.31
N GLN A 95 2.90 0.31 14.63
CA GLN A 95 3.93 0.38 13.62
C GLN A 95 3.68 -0.76 12.63
N PRO A 96 3.70 -0.46 11.32
CA PRO A 96 3.43 -1.49 10.33
C PRO A 96 4.49 -2.60 10.42
N GLY A 97 4.03 -3.85 10.50
CA GLY A 97 4.85 -5.03 10.81
C GLY A 97 4.82 -5.51 12.27
N SER A 98 4.03 -4.88 13.13
CA SER A 98 3.72 -5.40 14.47
C SER A 98 2.52 -6.36 14.50
N PHE A 99 1.85 -6.58 13.35
CA PHE A 99 0.90 -7.67 13.22
C PHE A 99 1.62 -9.02 13.20
N PRO A 100 1.13 -10.03 13.95
CA PRO A 100 1.70 -11.37 13.93
C PRO A 100 1.59 -12.05 12.56
N PHE A 101 0.71 -11.56 11.68
CA PHE A 101 0.55 -12.03 10.30
C PHE A 101 0.64 -10.86 9.32
N LEU A 102 1.86 -10.45 8.98
CA LEU A 102 2.18 -9.43 7.98
C LEU A 102 1.33 -9.50 6.68
N PRO A 103 1.07 -10.68 6.08
CA PRO A 103 0.25 -10.73 4.87
C PRO A 103 -1.24 -10.47 5.12
N LEU A 104 -1.74 -10.79 6.30
CA LEU A 104 -3.11 -10.47 6.70
C LEU A 104 -3.26 -8.96 6.90
N GLU A 105 -2.26 -8.30 7.49
CA GLU A 105 -2.19 -6.83 7.62
C GLU A 105 -2.27 -6.16 6.24
N ILE A 106 -1.53 -6.68 5.25
CA ILE A 106 -1.57 -6.18 3.87
C ILE A 106 -2.99 -6.32 3.28
N ILE A 107 -3.66 -7.45 3.43
CA ILE A 107 -5.02 -7.64 2.90
C ILE A 107 -6.02 -6.68 3.56
N PHE A 108 -5.96 -6.54 4.89
CA PHE A 108 -6.85 -5.64 5.63
C PHE A 108 -6.62 -4.16 5.31
N THR A 109 -5.39 -3.76 4.99
CA THR A 109 -5.04 -2.38 4.63
C THR A 109 -5.30 -2.08 3.14
N LEU A 110 -5.16 -3.07 2.25
CA LEU A 110 -5.41 -2.90 0.81
C LEU A 110 -6.88 -2.56 0.51
N LEU A 111 -7.84 -3.15 1.22
CA LEU A 111 -9.27 -2.89 0.95
C LEU A 111 -9.71 -1.42 1.17
N PRO A 112 -9.44 -0.78 2.32
CA PRO A 112 -9.74 0.65 2.49
C PRO A 112 -8.87 1.53 1.58
N MET A 113 -7.61 1.14 1.34
CA MET A 113 -6.72 1.86 0.42
C MET A 113 -7.24 1.84 -1.01
N PHE A 114 -7.83 0.73 -1.47
CA PHE A 114 -8.43 0.61 -2.80
C PHE A 114 -9.53 1.66 -3.03
N TRP A 115 -10.50 1.72 -2.12
CA TRP A 115 -11.61 2.68 -2.26
C TRP A 115 -11.12 4.12 -2.16
N PHE A 116 -10.19 4.38 -1.24
CA PHE A 116 -9.56 5.69 -1.11
C PHE A 116 -8.84 6.10 -2.40
N SER A 117 -8.03 5.20 -2.95
CA SER A 117 -7.28 5.40 -4.20
C SER A 117 -8.22 5.71 -5.35
N VAL A 118 -9.26 4.89 -5.56
CA VAL A 118 -10.27 5.13 -6.61
C VAL A 118 -10.88 6.53 -6.52
N VAL A 119 -11.21 7.00 -5.31
CA VAL A 119 -11.81 8.33 -5.11
C VAL A 119 -10.80 9.44 -5.40
N VAL A 120 -9.62 9.37 -4.78
CA VAL A 120 -8.59 10.42 -4.90
C VAL A 120 -8.05 10.50 -6.32
N GLU A 121 -7.74 9.38 -6.93
CA GLU A 121 -7.20 9.32 -8.28
C GLU A 121 -8.23 9.70 -9.33
N SER A 122 -9.50 9.29 -9.18
CA SER A 122 -10.57 9.78 -10.07
C SER A 122 -10.73 11.29 -9.98
N PHE A 123 -10.65 11.85 -8.77
CA PHE A 123 -10.73 13.29 -8.56
C PHE A 123 -9.56 14.02 -9.22
N ILE A 124 -8.31 13.65 -8.91
CA ILE A 124 -7.11 14.28 -9.47
C ILE A 124 -7.04 14.06 -10.99
N GLY A 125 -7.31 12.84 -11.44
CA GLY A 125 -7.34 12.49 -12.84
C GLY A 125 -8.35 13.29 -13.63
N SER A 126 -9.53 13.56 -13.06
CA SER A 126 -10.54 14.44 -13.70
C SER A 126 -10.05 15.88 -13.89
N LEU A 127 -9.20 16.39 -12.97
CA LEU A 127 -8.58 17.71 -13.10
C LEU A 127 -7.54 17.75 -14.22
N SER A 128 -6.82 16.65 -14.46
CA SER A 128 -5.84 16.51 -15.56
C SER A 128 -6.51 16.20 -16.91
N LEU A 129 -7.68 15.55 -16.87
CA LEU A 129 -8.42 15.05 -18.03
C LEU A 129 -9.71 15.83 -18.29
N ARG A 130 -9.77 17.13 -17.97
CA ARG A 130 -10.97 17.99 -18.09
C ARG A 130 -11.73 17.93 -19.42
N LYS A 131 -11.06 17.56 -20.52
CA LYS A 131 -11.66 17.42 -21.86
C LYS A 131 -12.36 16.08 -22.09
N VAL A 132 -12.26 15.15 -21.15
CA VAL A 132 -12.81 13.79 -21.22
C VAL A 132 -14.03 13.71 -20.30
N ASP A 133 -15.03 12.94 -20.72
CA ASP A 133 -16.23 12.68 -19.92
C ASP A 133 -15.86 12.11 -18.54
N TYR A 134 -16.35 12.76 -17.49
CA TYR A 134 -16.14 12.37 -16.09
C TYR A 134 -16.51 10.91 -15.80
N ARG A 135 -17.57 10.38 -16.41
CA ARG A 135 -17.98 8.98 -16.22
C ARG A 135 -16.92 8.02 -16.77
N LYS A 136 -16.35 8.34 -17.94
CA LYS A 136 -15.27 7.54 -18.54
C LYS A 136 -13.98 7.62 -17.72
N VAL A 137 -13.66 8.80 -17.19
CA VAL A 137 -12.51 8.99 -16.29
C VAL A 137 -12.67 8.11 -15.05
N LYS A 138 -13.80 8.23 -14.34
CA LYS A 138 -14.08 7.42 -13.14
C LYS A 138 -14.05 5.92 -13.43
N GLN A 139 -14.66 5.47 -14.52
CA GLN A 139 -14.62 4.07 -14.93
C GLN A 139 -13.18 3.62 -15.21
N SER A 140 -12.38 4.46 -15.85
CA SER A 140 -10.99 4.13 -16.17
C SER A 140 -10.13 3.99 -14.91
N PHE A 141 -10.29 4.87 -13.92
CA PHE A 141 -9.58 4.75 -12.64
C PHE A 141 -10.04 3.55 -11.82
N LEU A 142 -11.34 3.26 -11.80
CA LEU A 142 -11.87 2.07 -11.13
C LEU A 142 -11.25 0.80 -11.74
N VAL A 143 -11.28 0.66 -13.07
CA VAL A 143 -10.71 -0.51 -13.75
C VAL A 143 -9.20 -0.57 -13.51
N ALA A 144 -8.48 0.55 -13.63
CA ALA A 144 -7.04 0.62 -13.38
C ALA A 144 -6.68 0.13 -11.97
N ASN A 145 -7.35 0.67 -10.95
CA ASN A 145 -7.16 0.29 -9.54
C ASN A 145 -7.51 -1.17 -9.28
N VAL A 146 -8.55 -1.73 -9.91
CA VAL A 146 -8.88 -3.15 -9.76
C VAL A 146 -7.71 -4.02 -10.21
N TYR A 147 -7.12 -3.74 -11.37
CA TYR A 147 -5.98 -4.53 -11.86
C TYR A 147 -4.73 -4.37 -11.00
N THR A 148 -4.43 -3.16 -10.53
CA THR A 148 -3.23 -2.92 -9.71
C THR A 148 -3.37 -3.52 -8.32
N TYR A 149 -4.54 -3.41 -7.68
CA TYR A 149 -4.78 -4.04 -6.38
C TYR A 149 -4.83 -5.56 -6.47
N LEU A 150 -5.41 -6.14 -7.51
CA LEU A 150 -5.35 -7.59 -7.74
C LEU A 150 -3.90 -8.07 -7.92
N MET A 151 -3.07 -7.32 -8.65
CA MET A 151 -1.64 -7.63 -8.76
C MET A 151 -0.94 -7.58 -7.39
N LEU A 152 -1.19 -6.54 -6.59
CA LEU A 152 -0.62 -6.41 -5.24
C LEU A 152 -1.09 -7.52 -4.30
N GLU A 153 -2.36 -7.93 -4.38
CA GLU A 153 -2.92 -9.03 -3.60
C GLU A 153 -2.28 -10.37 -3.97
N ILE A 154 -2.10 -10.66 -5.27
CA ILE A 154 -1.38 -11.86 -5.74
C ILE A 154 0.05 -11.87 -5.22
N LEU A 155 0.75 -10.71 -5.22
CA LEU A 155 2.09 -10.59 -4.66
C LEU A 155 2.10 -10.86 -3.15
N ALA A 156 1.13 -10.32 -2.40
CA ALA A 156 0.98 -10.55 -0.97
C ALA A 156 0.72 -12.04 -0.64
N ILE A 157 -0.17 -12.69 -1.38
CA ILE A 157 -0.45 -14.13 -1.24
C ILE A 157 0.79 -14.96 -1.57
N THR A 158 1.51 -14.61 -2.64
CA THR A 158 2.75 -15.31 -3.01
C THR A 158 3.80 -15.22 -1.91
N GLN A 159 3.94 -14.05 -1.29
CA GLN A 159 4.84 -13.84 -0.14
C GLN A 159 4.39 -14.64 1.08
N LEU A 160 3.08 -14.70 1.36
CA LEU A 160 2.52 -15.51 2.44
C LEU A 160 2.84 -17.00 2.25
N ILE A 161 2.58 -17.54 1.07
CA ILE A 161 2.85 -18.94 0.75
C ILE A 161 4.34 -19.23 0.86
N LYS A 162 5.19 -18.38 0.30
CA LYS A 162 6.65 -18.54 0.39
C LYS A 162 7.13 -18.52 1.84
N GLY A 163 6.65 -17.57 2.65
CA GLY A 163 6.99 -17.48 4.07
C GLY A 163 6.59 -18.73 4.87
N TYR A 164 5.42 -19.30 4.56
CA TYR A 164 4.95 -20.54 5.16
C TYR A 164 5.80 -21.76 4.75
N VAL A 165 6.14 -21.87 3.46
CA VAL A 165 6.97 -22.96 2.92
C VAL A 165 8.40 -22.93 3.51
N GLU A 166 8.97 -21.74 3.69
CA GLU A 166 10.32 -21.55 4.23
C GLU A 166 10.42 -21.66 5.77
N ARG A 167 9.31 -21.96 6.49
CA ARG A 167 9.22 -22.02 7.96
C ARG A 167 9.77 -20.78 8.68
N ARG A 168 9.52 -19.59 8.13
CA ARG A 168 9.86 -18.31 8.77
C ARG A 168 8.68 -17.68 9.54
N GLY A 169 7.66 -18.50 9.86
CA GLY A 169 6.47 -18.11 10.61
C GLY A 169 6.63 -18.31 12.11
#